data_AF-A0A950K3D5-F1
#
_entry.id   AF-A0A950K3D5-F1
#
_cell.length_a   1.000
_cell.length_b   1.000
_cell.length_c   1.000
_cell.angle_alpha   90.00
_cell.angle_beta   90.00
_cell.angle_gamma   90.00
#
_symmetry.space_group_name_H-M   'P 1'
#
loop_
_entity.id
_entity.type
_entity.pdbx_description
1 polymer ?
#
loop_
_entity_poly.entity_id
_entity_poly.type
_entity_poly.pdbx_seq_one_letter_code
_entity_poly.pdbx_strand_id
1 'polypeptide(L)' 'AACPHLGAVLTWNDTEKTWDCPAHGSRFSAEGKVLNGPANSDLERVRVPSKVPKPRRKPPRA' A
#
# COMPACT_ATOMS: atom_id res chain seq x y z
N ALA A 1 -2.16 0.65 -1.18
CA ALA A 1 -1.86 2.08 -1.39
C ALA A 1 -2.77 2.61 -2.50
N ALA A 2 -3.05 3.92 -2.52
CA ALA A 2 -3.89 4.54 -3.55
C ALA A 2 -3.01 5.26 -4.59
N CYS A 3 -3.35 5.13 -5.86
CA CYS A 3 -2.65 5.77 -6.96
C CYS A 3 -2.92 7.27 -6.95
N PRO A 4 -1.90 8.14 -6.95
CA PRO A 4 -2.08 9.60 -6.95
C PRO A 4 -2.66 10.15 -8.27
N HIS A 5 -2.83 9.31 -9.29
CA HIS A 5 -3.50 9.70 -10.54
C HIS A 5 -5.00 9.99 -10.31
N LEU A 6 -5.77 8.98 -9.89
CA LEU A 6 -7.23 9.07 -9.71
C LEU A 6 -7.73 8.25 -8.50
N GLY A 7 -6.83 7.83 -7.60
CA GLY A 7 -7.19 7.11 -6.37
C GLY A 7 -7.39 5.59 -6.52
N ALA A 8 -7.05 4.99 -7.66
CA ALA A 8 -7.15 3.54 -7.85
C ALA A 8 -6.30 2.75 -6.84
N VAL A 9 -6.77 1.59 -6.40
CA VAL A 9 -6.00 0.72 -5.49
C VAL A 9 -4.85 0.06 -6.25
N LEU A 10 -3.64 0.18 -5.72
CA LEU A 10 -2.45 -0.44 -6.29
C LEU A 10 -2.31 -1.90 -5.87
N THR A 11 -1.80 -2.72 -6.77
CA THR A 11 -1.53 -4.14 -6.58
C THR A 11 -0.03 -4.35 -6.48
N TRP A 12 0.40 -5.23 -5.58
CA TRP A 12 1.82 -5.62 -5.49
C TRP A 12 2.18 -6.60 -6.60
N ASN A 13 3.25 -6.30 -7.32
CA ASN A 13 3.87 -7.18 -8.30
C ASN A 13 5.13 -7.79 -7.68
N ASP A 14 5.06 -9.07 -7.32
CA ASP A 14 6.15 -9.74 -6.63
C ASP A 14 7.35 -10.03 -7.53
N THR A 15 7.14 -10.16 -8.84
CA THR A 15 8.20 -10.40 -9.82
C THR A 15 9.06 -9.16 -10.03
N GLU A 16 8.43 -8.01 -10.23
CA GLU A 16 9.14 -6.74 -10.45
C GLU A 16 9.42 -5.97 -9.14
N LYS A 17 8.89 -6.44 -8.00
CA LYS A 17 8.96 -5.76 -6.68
C LYS A 17 8.46 -4.32 -6.74
N THR A 18 7.34 -4.12 -7.44
CA THR A 18 6.73 -2.82 -7.70
C THR A 18 5.25 -2.81 -7.31
N TRP A 19 4.71 -1.61 -7.14
CA TRP A 19 3.28 -1.37 -7.04
C TRP A 19 2.75 -1.00 -8.42
N ASP A 20 1.86 -1.82 -8.98
CA ASP A 20 1.23 -1.61 -10.27
C ASP A 20 -0.20 -1.10 -10.08
N CYS A 21 -0.57 -0.08 -10.86
CA CYS A 21 -1.92 0.45 -10.93
C CYS A 21 -2.69 -0.25 -12.06
N PRO A 22 -3.70 -1.10 -11.76
CA PRO A 22 -4.45 -1.84 -12.78
C PRO A 22 -5.34 -0.94 -13.64
N ALA A 23 -5.59 0.31 -13.23
CA ALA A 23 -6.48 1.21 -13.96
C ALA A 23 -5.83 1.76 -15.24
N HIS A 24 -4.59 2.26 -15.14
CA HIS A 24 -3.91 2.96 -16.24
C HIS A 24 -2.42 2.63 -16.35
N GLY A 25 -1.94 1.62 -15.63
CA GLY A 25 -0.56 1.12 -15.76
C GLY A 25 0.51 1.99 -15.08
N SER A 26 0.14 2.89 -14.15
CA SER A 26 1.14 3.57 -13.30
C SER A 26 1.91 2.54 -12.48
N ARG A 27 3.24 2.67 -12.41
CA ARG A 27 4.12 1.84 -11.59
C ARG A 27 4.87 2.66 -10.57
N PHE A 28 5.03 2.09 -9.39
CA PHE A 28 5.78 2.68 -8.30
C PHE A 28 6.76 1.66 -7.72
N SER A 29 7.89 2.13 -7.19
CA SER A 29 8.86 1.29 -6.48
C SER A 29 8.28 0.79 -5.16
N ALA A 30 8.93 -0.21 -4.55
CA ALA A 30 8.59 -0.69 -3.21
C ALA A 30 8.50 0.44 -2.15
N GLU A 31 9.29 1.50 -2.33
CA GLU A 31 9.31 2.67 -1.44
C GLU A 31 8.23 3.72 -1.76
N GLY A 32 7.47 3.50 -2.85
CA GLY A 32 6.42 4.37 -3.33
C GLY A 32 6.86 5.42 -4.34
N LYS A 33 8.09 5.36 -4.87
CA LYS A 33 8.53 6.32 -5.90
C LYS A 33 7.90 6.01 -7.24
N VAL A 34 7.43 7.02 -7.97
CA VAL A 34 6.90 6.78 -9.31
C VAL A 34 8.01 6.31 -10.25
N LEU A 35 7.77 5.21 -10.95
CA LEU A 35 8.70 4.62 -11.92
C LEU A 35 8.21 4.82 -13.34
N ASN A 36 6.90 4.67 -13.58
CA ASN A 36 6.33 4.77 -14.92
C ASN A 36 4.83 5.11 -14.89
N GLY A 37 4.32 5.61 -16.01
CA GLY A 37 2.89 5.80 -16.26
C GLY A 37 2.38 7.22 -15.96
N PRO A 38 1.06 7.44 -16.02
CA PRO A 38 0.46 8.78 -15.99
C PRO A 38 0.49 9.48 -14.63
N ALA A 39 1.01 8.82 -13.59
CA ALA A 39 1.13 9.44 -12.28
C ALA A 39 2.33 10.39 -12.27
N ASN A 40 2.13 11.64 -11.88
CA ASN A 40 3.21 12.64 -11.80
C ASN A 40 3.77 12.82 -10.39
N SER A 41 3.43 11.94 -9.45
CA SER A 41 3.81 12.08 -8.05
C SER A 41 4.00 10.72 -7.38
N ASP A 42 4.87 10.71 -6.36
CA ASP A 42 5.13 9.54 -5.51
C ASP A 42 3.90 9.18 -4.65
N LEU A 43 3.86 7.95 -4.14
CA LEU A 43 2.82 7.49 -3.20
C LEU A 43 2.95 8.17 -1.84
N GLU A 44 1.80 8.52 -1.27
CA GLU A 44 1.77 9.06 0.09
C GLU A 44 2.14 8.00 1.13
N ARG A 45 3.14 8.32 1.97
CA ARG A 45 3.56 7.46 3.09
C ARG A 45 2.59 7.60 4.25
N VAL A 46 1.70 6.63 4.39
CA VAL A 46 0.84 6.52 5.57
C VAL A 46 1.67 6.04 6.75
N ARG A 47 1.86 6.88 7.78
CA ARG A 47 2.39 6.45 9.07
C ARG A 47 1.36 5.55 9.74
N VAL A 48 1.60 4.25 9.74
CA VAL A 48 0.75 3.31 10.48
C VAL A 48 0.99 3.49 11.99
N PRO A 49 -0.02 3.89 12.79
CA PRO A 49 0.15 3.98 14.23
C PRO A 49 0.28 2.56 14.81
N SER A 50 1.40 2.27 15.45
CA SER A 50 1.80 0.93 15.93
C SER A 50 0.99 0.37 17.11
N LYS A 51 -0.26 0.81 17.33
CA LYS A 51 -1.10 0.29 18.41
C LYS A 51 -1.67 -1.07 18.03
N VAL A 52 -0.89 -2.12 18.25
CA VAL A 52 -1.39 -3.50 18.31
C VAL A 52 -2.27 -3.63 19.56
N PRO A 53 -3.59 -3.86 19.44
CA PRO A 53 -4.42 -4.12 20.60
C PRO A 53 -3.99 -5.44 21.24
N LYS A 54 -3.63 -5.41 22.53
CA LYS A 54 -3.25 -6.61 23.28
C LYS A 54 -4.39 -7.63 23.24
N PRO A 55 -4.14 -8.92 22.93
CA PRO A 55 -5.18 -9.92 22.94
C PRO A 55 -5.77 -10.04 24.35
N ARG A 56 -7.08 -9.82 24.47
CA ARG A 56 -7.82 -10.02 25.72
C ARG A 56 -7.84 -11.52 26.01
N ARG A 57 -7.00 -11.97 26.95
CA ARG A 57 -7.07 -13.35 27.45
C ARG A 57 -8.41 -13.52 28.17
N LYS A 58 -9.29 -14.39 27.66
CA LYS A 58 -10.51 -14.78 28.39
C LYS A 58 -10.09 -15.66 29.57
N PRO A 59 -10.63 -15.44 30.78
CA PRO A 59 -10.38 -16.34 31.91
C PRO A 59 -11.00 -17.73 31.63
N PRO A 60 -10.41 -18.81 32.16
CA PRO A 60 -10.99 -20.14 32.07
C PRO A 60 -12.36 -20.16 32.78
N ARG A 61 -13.32 -20.84 32.16
CA ARG A 61 -14.66 -21.03 32.74
C ARG A 61 -14.53 -22.00 33.91
N ALA A 62 -15.00 -21.59 35.08
CA ALA A 62 -15.12 -22.44 36.27
C ALA A 62 -16.23 -23.49 36.08
#